data_AF-A0AAN9L8M7-F1
#
_entry.id   AF-A0AAN9L8M7-F1
#
_cell.length_a   1.000
_cell.length_b   1.000
_cell.length_c   1.000
_cell.angle_alpha   90.00
_cell.angle_beta   90.00
_cell.angle_gamma   90.00
#
_symmetry.space_group_name_H-M   'P 1'
#
loop_
_entity.id
_entity.type
_entity.pdbx_description
1 polymer ?
#
loop_
_entity_poly.entity_id
_entity_poly.type
_entity_poly.pdbx_seq_one_letter_code
_entity_poly.pdbx_strand_id
1 'polypeptide(L)'
;MDNKSLLKIWNLNKCGGVMGIFNCQGTGSWPGLEILRSSTGALTRLSKEESLDITLKVLHCDVFTESPIKVNNQIIQFAPIGLTNMYNSGGAVEAVESSSSSGSKIHIRGRGGGDFGAYSNLKPKSCSINSEDLKFQFREKDNIFGIAIPAKSSSWDMTICY
;
A
#
# COMPACT_ATOMS: atom_id res chain seq x y z
N MET A 1 11.57 -8.74 26.07
CA MET A 1 11.20 -9.55 24.89
C MET A 1 10.38 -10.74 25.39
N ASP A 2 9.25 -11.05 24.76
CA ASP A 2 8.28 -12.06 25.22
C ASP A 2 8.65 -13.52 24.82
N ASN A 3 9.75 -13.70 24.08
CA ASN A 3 10.33 -15.00 23.71
C ASN A 3 9.38 -15.96 22.97
N LYS A 4 8.34 -15.47 22.26
CA LYS A 4 7.32 -16.35 21.63
C LYS A 4 7.02 -16.13 20.14
N SER A 5 8.04 -15.65 19.43
CA SER A 5 8.17 -15.67 17.96
C SER A 5 7.58 -14.48 17.20
N LEU A 6 8.47 -13.65 16.65
CA LEU A 6 8.22 -12.85 15.45
C LEU A 6 9.52 -12.78 14.64
N LEU A 7 9.56 -13.44 13.47
CA LEU A 7 10.57 -13.15 12.46
C LEU A 7 10.07 -11.97 11.62
N LYS A 8 10.78 -10.86 11.68
CA LYS A 8 10.48 -9.62 10.96
C LYS A 8 11.44 -9.48 9.79
N ILE A 9 10.93 -9.46 8.55
CA ILE A 9 11.70 -9.01 7.39
C ILE A 9 10.92 -7.89 6.71
N TRP A 10 11.60 -6.76 6.57
CA TRP A 10 11.03 -5.43 6.44
C TRP A 10 11.61 -4.79 5.18
N ASN A 11 10.88 -4.85 4.07
CA ASN A 11 11.21 -3.96 2.96
C ASN A 11 10.56 -2.61 3.24
N LEU A 12 11.38 -1.57 3.22
CA LEU A 12 10.99 -0.18 3.47
C LEU A 12 11.46 0.66 2.28
N ASN A 13 10.59 1.52 1.78
CA ASN A 13 10.97 2.59 0.87
C ASN A 13 10.44 3.93 1.39
N LYS A 14 10.68 5.01 0.64
CA LYS A 14 10.27 6.37 1.04
C LYS A 14 8.74 6.57 1.11
N CYS A 15 7.97 5.61 0.61
CA CYS A 15 6.54 5.71 0.37
C CYS A 15 5.72 4.68 1.17
N GLY A 16 6.35 3.65 1.74
CA GLY A 16 5.67 2.60 2.51
C GLY A 16 6.60 1.48 2.94
N GLY A 17 6.02 0.45 3.53
CA GLY A 17 6.72 -0.75 3.96
C GLY A 17 5.84 -1.99 3.88
N VAL A 18 6.47 -3.15 3.89
CA VAL A 18 5.79 -4.44 3.99
C VAL A 18 6.26 -5.14 5.23
N MET A 19 5.31 -5.68 5.98
CA MET A 19 5.54 -6.49 7.16
C MET A 19 4.94 -7.89 6.94
N GLY A 20 5.80 -8.90 6.91
CA GLY A 20 5.37 -10.29 7.03
C GLY A 20 5.33 -10.70 8.51
N ILE A 21 4.25 -11.36 8.92
CA ILE A 21 4.08 -11.89 10.27
C ILE A 21 3.85 -13.40 10.17
N PHE A 22 4.63 -14.18 10.91
CA PHE A 22 4.63 -15.64 10.83
C PHE A 22 4.43 -16.23 12.23
N ASN A 23 3.41 -17.07 12.41
CA ASN A 23 3.28 -17.89 13.61
C ASN A 23 3.94 -19.26 13.39
N CYS A 24 5.18 -19.37 13.88
CA CYS A 24 6.00 -20.59 13.78
C CYS A 24 5.88 -21.51 15.00
N GLN A 25 4.87 -21.36 15.86
CA GLN A 25 4.67 -22.27 16.98
C GLN A 25 4.33 -23.69 16.47
N GLY A 26 4.89 -24.73 17.08
CA GLY A 26 4.64 -26.13 16.70
C GLY A 26 5.57 -26.69 15.62
N THR A 27 6.61 -25.95 15.19
CA THR A 27 7.56 -26.44 14.18
C THR A 27 8.68 -27.24 14.84
N GLY A 28 8.79 -28.53 14.50
CA GLY A 28 10.09 -29.22 14.52
C GLY A 28 11.03 -28.65 13.46
N SER A 29 12.30 -29.08 13.46
CA SER A 29 13.37 -28.65 12.53
C SER A 29 12.86 -28.35 11.11
N TRP A 30 13.14 -27.15 10.60
CA TRP A 30 12.66 -26.67 9.31
C TRP A 30 13.56 -27.16 8.16
N PRO A 31 13.07 -27.98 7.20
CA PRO A 31 13.62 -27.99 5.87
C PRO A 31 13.01 -26.81 5.10
N GLY A 32 13.82 -26.08 4.33
CA GLY A 32 13.49 -24.85 3.58
C GLY A 32 12.01 -24.58 3.24
N LEU A 33 11.53 -23.40 3.63
CA LEU A 33 10.20 -22.85 3.32
C LEU A 33 9.94 -22.77 1.80
N GLU A 34 8.81 -23.32 1.34
CA GLU A 34 8.20 -22.96 0.06
C GLU A 34 6.76 -22.41 0.27
N ILE A 35 6.64 -21.09 0.09
CA ILE A 35 5.44 -20.26 -0.24
C ILE A 35 4.24 -20.30 0.74
N LEU A 36 3.97 -19.16 1.40
CA LEU A 36 2.70 -18.88 2.08
C LEU A 36 2.14 -17.49 1.69
N ARG A 37 0.80 -17.39 1.57
CA ARG A 37 0.02 -16.22 1.12
C ARG A 37 -1.15 -15.98 2.10
N SER A 38 -1.40 -14.74 2.50
CA SER A 38 -2.69 -14.31 3.08
C SER A 38 -3.01 -12.89 2.62
N SER A 39 -4.28 -12.66 2.29
CA SER A 39 -4.79 -11.51 1.53
C SER A 39 -6.25 -11.22 1.88
N THR A 40 -6.52 -10.72 3.08
CA THR A 40 -7.90 -10.37 3.49
C THR A 40 -8.41 -9.08 2.84
N GLY A 41 -7.53 -8.24 2.31
CA GLY A 41 -7.88 -6.97 1.65
C GLY A 41 -8.53 -5.93 2.59
N ALA A 42 -8.52 -6.20 3.90
CA ALA A 42 -9.03 -5.29 4.92
C ALA A 42 -8.07 -4.11 5.11
N LEU A 43 -8.62 -2.92 5.28
CA LEU A 43 -7.88 -1.69 5.47
C LEU A 43 -8.20 -1.12 6.84
N THR A 44 -7.16 -0.91 7.64
CA THR A 44 -7.26 -0.33 8.97
C THR A 44 -6.40 0.92 9.02
N ARG A 45 -7.00 2.04 9.42
CA ARG A 45 -6.26 3.26 9.73
C ARG A 45 -5.84 3.20 11.19
N LEU A 46 -4.56 3.47 11.44
CA LEU A 46 -4.01 3.60 12.79
C LEU A 46 -3.44 5.01 12.97
N SER A 47 -3.66 5.58 14.14
CA SER A 47 -2.87 6.70 14.65
C SER A 47 -1.50 6.22 15.15
N LYS A 48 -0.60 7.15 15.45
CA LYS A 48 0.80 6.84 15.77
C LYS A 48 0.96 6.03 17.07
N GLU A 49 0.00 6.16 17.98
CA GLU A 49 0.00 5.52 19.30
C GLU A 49 -0.89 4.27 19.35
N GLU A 50 -1.63 3.96 18.28
CA GLU A 50 -2.49 2.79 18.19
C GLU A 50 -1.73 1.55 17.74
N SER A 51 -2.08 0.41 18.32
CA SER A 51 -1.60 -0.91 17.92
C SER A 51 -2.73 -1.73 17.30
N LEU A 52 -2.38 -2.57 16.33
CA LEU A 52 -3.29 -3.56 15.77
C LEU A 52 -2.97 -4.93 16.36
N ASP A 53 -3.93 -5.52 17.07
CA ASP A 53 -3.82 -6.87 17.56
C ASP A 53 -4.07 -7.87 16.43
N ILE A 54 -3.11 -8.77 16.23
CA ILE A 54 -3.15 -9.78 15.17
C ILE A 54 -3.04 -11.15 15.81
N THR A 55 -4.01 -12.02 15.53
CA THR A 55 -4.00 -13.43 15.98
C THR A 55 -3.88 -14.35 14.77
N LEU A 56 -2.80 -15.13 14.73
CA LEU A 56 -2.54 -16.13 13.69
C LEU A 56 -2.68 -17.53 14.28
N LYS A 57 -3.29 -18.44 13.51
CA LYS A 57 -3.29 -19.88 13.84
C LYS A 57 -1.87 -20.44 13.76
N VAL A 58 -1.67 -21.60 14.41
CA VAL A 58 -0.43 -22.40 14.30
C VAL A 58 -0.08 -22.63 12.83
N LEU A 59 1.18 -22.39 12.45
CA LEU A 59 1.71 -22.50 11.08
C LEU A 59 1.02 -21.58 10.05
N HIS A 60 0.44 -20.47 10.49
CA HIS A 60 -0.16 -19.47 9.61
C HIS A 60 0.69 -18.21 9.49
N CYS A 61 0.55 -17.48 8.40
CA CYS A 61 1.22 -16.20 8.19
C CYS A 61 0.28 -15.18 7.54
N ASP A 62 0.62 -13.91 7.69
CA ASP A 62 -0.06 -12.81 6.99
C ASP A 62 0.92 -11.73 6.54
N VAL A 63 0.55 -10.99 5.50
CA VAL A 63 1.38 -9.93 4.89
C VAL A 63 0.61 -8.62 4.93
N PHE A 64 1.18 -7.63 5.60
CA PHE A 64 0.61 -6.30 5.73
C PHE A 64 1.43 -5.31 4.92
N THR A 65 0.73 -4.41 4.24
CA THR A 65 1.34 -3.20 3.68
C THR A 65 1.04 -2.04 4.60
N GLU A 66 2.09 -1.32 4.99
CA GLU A 66 2.00 -0.07 5.72
C GLU A 66 2.28 1.08 4.75
N SER A 67 1.42 2.11 4.76
CA SER A 67 1.63 3.32 3.99
C SER A 67 1.36 4.56 4.84
N PRO A 68 2.38 5.41 5.10
CA PRO A 68 2.21 6.61 5.89
C PRO A 68 1.26 7.61 5.23
N ILE A 69 0.26 8.07 5.99
CA ILE A 69 -0.64 9.15 5.56
C ILE A 69 0.10 10.49 5.63
N LYS A 70 0.26 11.15 4.48
CA LYS A 70 0.80 12.49 4.38
C LYS A 70 -0.32 13.51 4.22
N VAL A 71 -0.22 14.63 4.93
CA VAL A 71 -1.10 15.79 4.76
C VAL A 71 -0.48 16.71 3.70
N ASN A 72 -1.15 16.84 2.56
CA ASN A 72 -0.77 17.67 1.43
C ASN A 72 -1.73 18.86 1.31
N ASN A 73 -1.20 20.03 0.95
CA ASN A 73 -1.99 21.25 0.73
C ASN A 73 -3.00 21.55 1.86
N GLN A 74 -2.57 21.29 3.10
CA GLN A 74 -3.30 21.49 4.37
C GLN A 74 -4.57 20.66 4.59
N ILE A 75 -5.21 20.12 3.54
CA ILE A 75 -6.51 19.43 3.66
C ILE A 75 -6.51 17.99 3.14
N ILE A 76 -5.58 17.62 2.25
CA ILE A 76 -5.59 16.32 1.58
C ILE A 76 -4.73 15.35 2.37
N GLN A 77 -5.35 14.33 2.96
CA GLN A 77 -4.67 13.21 3.58
C GLN A 77 -4.56 12.09 2.55
N PHE A 78 -3.33 11.72 2.18
CA PHE A 78 -3.07 10.75 1.12
C PHE A 78 -2.00 9.73 1.54
N ALA A 79 -2.24 8.46 1.21
CA ALA A 79 -1.27 7.37 1.42
C ALA A 79 -1.29 6.41 0.22
N PRO A 80 -0.17 6.26 -0.54
CA PRO A 80 -0.09 5.31 -1.64
C PRO A 80 0.04 3.87 -1.12
N ILE A 81 -0.89 2.98 -1.47
CA ILE A 81 -0.76 1.55 -1.14
C ILE A 81 0.15 0.86 -2.17
N GLY A 82 0.12 1.34 -3.42
CA GLY A 82 0.86 0.76 -4.54
C GLY A 82 0.04 -0.29 -5.29
N LEU A 83 0.71 -1.26 -5.91
CA LEU A 83 0.03 -2.31 -6.69
C LEU A 83 -0.59 -3.37 -5.77
N THR A 84 -1.89 -3.28 -5.52
CA THR A 84 -2.63 -4.08 -4.53
C THR A 84 -2.73 -5.57 -4.88
N ASN A 85 -2.50 -5.93 -6.13
CA ASN A 85 -2.37 -7.31 -6.59
C ASN A 85 -0.97 -7.92 -6.31
N MET A 86 -0.05 -7.16 -5.73
CA MET A 86 1.33 -7.58 -5.40
C MET A 86 1.54 -7.72 -3.89
N TYR A 87 2.39 -8.67 -3.47
CA TYR A 87 2.76 -8.84 -2.05
C TYR A 87 3.51 -7.63 -1.48
N ASN A 88 4.37 -7.04 -2.31
CA ASN A 88 5.07 -5.81 -1.98
C ASN A 88 4.49 -4.66 -2.80
N SER A 89 3.24 -4.32 -2.49
CA SER A 89 2.49 -3.30 -3.22
C SER A 89 3.22 -1.95 -3.17
N GLY A 90 3.69 -1.55 -1.99
CA GLY A 90 4.43 -0.30 -1.79
C GLY A 90 5.75 -0.24 -2.57
N GLY A 91 6.37 -1.40 -2.85
CA GLY A 91 7.60 -1.52 -3.63
C GLY A 91 7.47 -1.07 -5.09
N ALA A 92 6.25 -0.91 -5.60
CA ALA A 92 5.98 -0.34 -6.92
C ALA A 92 6.06 1.19 -6.94
N VAL A 93 5.96 1.85 -5.77
CA VAL A 93 5.91 3.31 -5.65
C VAL A 93 7.32 3.85 -5.42
N GLU A 94 7.79 4.68 -6.34
CA GLU A 94 9.14 5.23 -6.32
C GLU A 94 9.18 6.65 -5.72
N ALA A 95 8.15 7.46 -5.99
CA ALA A 95 8.03 8.81 -5.45
C ALA A 95 6.56 9.25 -5.32
N VAL A 96 6.29 10.09 -4.33
CA VAL A 96 5.03 10.84 -4.20
C VAL A 96 5.36 12.28 -3.88
N GLU A 97 4.90 13.18 -4.73
CA GLU A 97 5.17 14.61 -4.71
C GLU A 97 3.85 15.36 -4.82
N SER A 98 3.64 16.40 -4.02
CA SER A 98 2.48 17.28 -4.13
C SER A 98 2.90 18.63 -4.67
N SER A 99 2.12 19.17 -5.62
CA SER A 99 2.34 20.52 -6.14
C SER A 99 1.29 21.49 -5.60
N SER A 100 1.76 22.70 -5.29
CA SER A 100 0.97 23.78 -4.67
C SER A 100 0.60 24.90 -5.65
N SER A 101 1.17 24.90 -6.85
CA SER A 101 0.96 25.94 -7.87
C SER A 101 -0.16 25.53 -8.85
N SER A 102 -1.30 26.22 -8.76
CA SER A 102 -2.51 26.08 -9.59
C SER A 102 -3.19 24.70 -9.57
N GLY A 103 -3.96 24.47 -8.52
CA GLY A 103 -4.74 23.24 -8.29
C GLY A 103 -3.97 22.24 -7.43
N SER A 104 -4.67 21.61 -6.49
CA SER A 104 -4.06 20.60 -5.63
C SER A 104 -3.85 19.32 -6.42
N LYS A 105 -2.59 19.00 -6.74
CA LYS A 105 -2.24 17.78 -7.47
C LYS A 105 -1.30 16.92 -6.65
N ILE A 106 -1.49 15.60 -6.76
CA ILE A 106 -0.58 14.59 -6.24
C ILE A 106 0.01 13.86 -7.44
N HIS A 107 1.33 13.86 -7.52
CA HIS A 107 2.11 13.23 -8.55
C HIS A 107 2.82 12.00 -7.97
N ILE A 108 2.69 10.86 -8.64
CA ILE A 108 3.15 9.57 -8.16
C ILE A 108 3.92 8.91 -9.28
N ARG A 109 5.16 8.52 -9.03
CA ARG A 109 5.96 7.73 -9.98
C ARG A 109 6.13 6.32 -9.46
N GLY A 110 6.11 5.37 -10.37
CA GLY A 110 6.29 3.97 -10.01
C GLY A 110 6.51 3.07 -11.21
N ARG A 111 6.48 1.77 -10.93
CA ARG A 111 6.78 0.71 -11.90
C ARG A 111 5.85 -0.49 -11.81
N GLY A 112 5.83 -1.28 -12.88
CA GLY A 112 4.99 -2.46 -13.03
C GLY A 112 3.52 -2.11 -13.32
N GLY A 113 2.75 -3.12 -13.74
CA GLY A 113 1.32 -3.00 -14.03
C GLY A 113 0.44 -3.81 -13.08
N GLY A 114 -0.83 -3.43 -12.97
CA GLY A 114 -1.77 -4.02 -12.01
C GLY A 114 -2.73 -2.99 -11.43
N ASP A 115 -3.38 -3.34 -10.32
CA ASP A 115 -4.36 -2.49 -9.67
C ASP A 115 -3.68 -1.60 -8.63
N PHE A 116 -3.53 -0.31 -8.94
CA PHE A 116 -3.00 0.65 -8.01
C PHE A 116 -4.07 1.11 -7.02
N GLY A 117 -3.73 1.12 -5.74
CA GLY A 117 -4.59 1.61 -4.66
C GLY A 117 -3.94 2.74 -3.87
N ALA A 118 -4.76 3.64 -3.34
CA ALA A 118 -4.35 4.65 -2.37
C ALA A 118 -5.51 5.02 -1.43
N TYR A 119 -5.16 5.40 -0.21
CA TYR A 119 -6.08 6.11 0.67
C TYR A 119 -6.08 7.60 0.30
N SER A 120 -7.27 8.19 0.23
CA SER A 120 -7.47 9.63 0.09
C SER A 120 -8.73 10.07 0.84
N ASN A 121 -8.60 10.98 1.81
CA ASN A 121 -9.74 11.49 2.56
C ASN A 121 -10.76 12.26 1.69
N LEU A 122 -10.33 12.75 0.53
CA LEU A 122 -11.19 13.43 -0.44
C LEU A 122 -11.24 12.63 -1.74
N LYS A 123 -12.40 12.66 -2.39
CA LYS A 123 -12.57 12.10 -3.73
C LYS A 123 -11.84 12.97 -4.76
N PRO A 124 -10.91 12.41 -5.55
CA PRO A 124 -10.27 13.16 -6.63
C PRO A 124 -11.28 13.62 -7.69
N LYS A 125 -10.93 14.68 -8.44
CA LYS A 125 -11.69 15.14 -9.61
C LYS A 125 -11.34 14.35 -10.87
N SER A 126 -10.05 14.10 -11.07
CA SER A 126 -9.54 13.37 -12.24
C SER A 126 -8.21 12.68 -11.93
N CYS A 127 -7.85 11.71 -12.76
CA CYS A 127 -6.58 11.01 -12.71
C CYS A 127 -6.07 10.76 -14.13
N SER A 128 -4.77 10.96 -14.33
CA SER A 128 -4.08 10.58 -15.56
C SER A 128 -2.88 9.67 -15.25
N ILE A 129 -2.53 8.81 -16.20
CA ILE A 129 -1.30 8.01 -16.19
C ILE A 129 -0.56 8.28 -17.50
N ASN A 130 0.71 8.66 -17.42
CA ASN A 130 1.55 9.02 -18.56
C ASN A 130 0.90 10.09 -19.46
N SER A 131 0.22 11.06 -18.83
CA SER A 131 -0.58 12.12 -19.50
C SER A 131 -1.82 11.66 -20.25
N GLU A 132 -2.22 10.39 -20.16
CA GLU A 132 -3.51 9.90 -20.64
C GLU A 132 -4.52 9.91 -19.49
N ASP A 133 -5.72 10.45 -19.72
CA ASP A 133 -6.78 10.45 -18.71
C ASP A 133 -7.42 9.06 -18.61
N LEU A 134 -7.48 8.53 -17.38
CA LEU A 134 -8.09 7.23 -17.11
C LEU A 134 -9.22 7.36 -16.07
N LYS A 135 -10.23 6.51 -16.23
CA LYS A 135 -11.29 6.38 -15.22
C LYS A 135 -10.73 5.66 -14.00
N PHE A 136 -10.94 6.25 -12.83
CA PHE A 136 -10.62 5.65 -11.54
C PHE A 136 -11.91 5.26 -10.80
N GLN A 137 -11.76 4.44 -9.78
CA GLN A 137 -12.80 4.09 -8.82
C GLN A 137 -12.49 4.77 -7.49
N PHE A 138 -13.52 5.26 -6.81
CA PHE A 138 -13.39 5.78 -5.45
C PHE A 138 -14.47 5.21 -4.55
N ARG A 139 -14.04 4.54 -3.49
CA ARG A 139 -14.90 3.86 -2.53
C ARG A 139 -15.03 4.72 -1.27
N GLU A 140 -16.13 5.47 -1.21
CA GLU A 140 -16.37 6.50 -0.18
C GLU A 140 -16.42 5.93 1.25
N LYS A 141 -16.92 4.69 1.43
CA LYS A 141 -17.01 4.06 2.77
C LYS A 141 -15.67 3.95 3.49
N ASP A 142 -14.58 3.72 2.75
CA ASP A 142 -13.25 3.50 3.30
C ASP A 142 -12.22 4.51 2.77
N ASN A 143 -12.66 5.49 1.97
CA ASN A 143 -11.81 6.52 1.36
C ASN A 143 -10.70 5.95 0.48
N ILE A 144 -11.03 4.97 -0.36
CA ILE A 144 -10.05 4.28 -1.22
C ILE A 144 -10.20 4.67 -2.66
N PHE A 145 -9.12 5.20 -3.21
CA PHE A 145 -8.88 5.39 -4.63
C PHE A 145 -8.29 4.11 -5.24
N GLY A 146 -8.80 3.71 -6.40
CA GLY A 146 -8.31 2.56 -7.16
C GLY A 146 -8.27 2.84 -8.66
N ILE A 147 -7.21 2.41 -9.33
CA ILE A 147 -7.06 2.56 -10.78
C ILE A 147 -6.23 1.40 -11.36
N ALA A 148 -6.62 0.92 -12.54
CA ALA A 148 -5.88 -0.11 -13.25
C ALA A 148 -4.74 0.51 -14.06
N ILE A 149 -3.51 0.10 -13.77
CA ILE A 149 -2.32 0.47 -14.54
C ILE A 149 -2.10 -0.59 -15.62
N PRO A 150 -1.93 -0.20 -16.90
CA PRO A 150 -1.72 -1.16 -17.99
C PRO A 150 -0.57 -2.15 -17.72
N ALA A 151 -0.80 -3.44 -17.95
CA ALA A 151 0.15 -4.51 -17.61
C ALA A 151 1.50 -4.42 -18.34
N LYS A 152 1.56 -3.74 -19.48
CA LYS A 152 2.79 -3.55 -20.27
C LYS A 152 3.64 -2.36 -19.81
N SER A 153 3.19 -1.61 -18.81
CA SER A 153 3.91 -0.44 -18.30
C SER A 153 5.11 -0.89 -17.44
N SER A 154 6.32 -0.69 -17.95
CA SER A 154 7.55 -0.88 -17.17
C SER A 154 7.70 0.21 -16.09
N SER A 155 7.26 1.42 -16.40
CA SER A 155 7.18 2.57 -15.49
C SER A 155 5.90 3.36 -15.79
N TRP A 156 5.46 4.14 -14.81
CA TRP A 156 4.28 4.99 -14.93
C TRP A 156 4.43 6.25 -14.09
N ASP A 157 3.81 7.30 -14.61
CA ASP A 157 3.70 8.62 -14.02
C ASP A 157 2.22 8.94 -13.84
N MET A 158 1.74 8.97 -12.60
CA MET A 158 0.35 9.19 -12.27
C MET A 158 0.15 10.58 -11.69
N THR A 159 -0.84 11.31 -12.20
CA THR A 159 -1.23 12.60 -11.66
C THR A 159 -2.70 12.55 -11.22
N ILE A 160 -2.94 12.80 -9.94
CA ILE A 160 -4.27 12.88 -9.32
C ILE A 160 -4.58 14.36 -9.05
N CYS A 161 -5.69 14.85 -9.60
CA CYS A 161 -6.12 16.23 -9.43
C CYS A 161 -7.31 16.32 -8.47
N TYR A 162 -7.26 17.30 -7.56
CA TYR A 162 -8.29 17.58 -6.55
C TYR A 162 -8.99 18.91 -6.77
#